data_AF-A0A6G6GN80-F1
#
_entry.id   AF-A0A6G6GN80-F1
#
_cell.length_a   1.000
_cell.length_b   1.000
_cell.length_c   1.000
_cell.angle_alpha   90.00
_cell.angle_beta   90.00
_cell.angle_gamma   90.00
#
_symmetry.space_group_name_H-M   'P 1'
#
loop_
_entity.id
_entity.type
_entity.pdbx_description
1 polymer ?
#
loop_
_entity_poly.entity_id
_entity_poly.type
_entity_poly.pdbx_seq_one_letter_code
_entity_poly.pdbx_strand_id
1 'polypeptide(L)'
;MNYFFLALLSISTVFSATSQTKESLAALSFEAIRDSINATMYSDPDTSLRVAEAYIFKAQQENNNEKEFLGLEAIAVNYIARRDYKSANTQALQMLSFARENDLRKEEMRALIFLGDLQVVVTSAQEQLAYYNQLLELAETYKNDEYREIALNKIANIMDISGETQKAVAIRKKTIAYYKNKPIDTSFTQKDQNSALIRSYNLLGASYILAQQIDSAKISAMSTKELVSKELDSCYATFHYTLEGEIAFEEKRFNDAKNIYNTAYDICPSDYDIVALNRAYTFGKIEVGAENYNEAIRILQQGLDSYQVTEVEEGFMKDYYERLAEAYKHTGDFERASHYFEKYWDSQEEYKKLEDNAKQVILAEERAAFKKEFDELKAAKEQGQSKIQYILLGASLVILVLLFLLLKFYRNKKRNEAKFEALLAKIEAAQSPEEIIDTKDEILEEKSGQDVSEEIKNQILEGLKKLEEKEYYLQTECNSYNVAKKIGTNTSYLSKVINSHYGKNFNTYINDLRINYAIVRIKNDVLFRSYSIQSIAEEIGYKSADSFTKYFKKDTGLNPSFYIKNIKNIA
;
A
#
# COMPACT_ATOMS: atom_id res chain seq x y z
N MET A 1 36.27 -26.14 40.10
CA MET A 1 37.59 -26.71 39.76
C MET A 1 38.33 -25.63 38.98
N ASN A 2 39.24 -24.94 39.68
CA ASN A 2 40.34 -24.04 39.25
C ASN A 2 40.02 -23.05 38.11
N TYR A 3 40.01 -21.72 38.31
CA TYR A 3 41.13 -20.91 38.77
C TYR A 3 40.67 -19.68 39.60
N PHE A 4 40.95 -19.71 40.90
CA PHE A 4 41.11 -18.53 41.76
C PHE A 4 42.35 -18.84 42.59
N PHE A 5 43.47 -18.15 42.31
CA PHE A 5 44.63 -17.86 43.17
C PHE A 5 45.85 -17.57 42.28
N LEU A 6 46.16 -16.29 42.12
CA LEU A 6 47.53 -15.78 42.03
C LEU A 6 47.48 -14.29 42.36
N ALA A 7 47.46 -14.01 43.66
CA ALA A 7 47.84 -12.72 44.20
C ALA A 7 49.32 -12.75 44.58
N LEU A 8 49.98 -11.60 44.39
CA LEU A 8 51.28 -11.15 44.93
C LEU A 8 52.54 -11.57 44.16
N LEU A 9 52.95 -10.73 43.21
CA LEU A 9 54.13 -9.84 43.33
C LEU A 9 54.58 -9.38 41.93
N SER A 10 54.10 -8.21 41.50
CA SER A 10 54.95 -7.24 40.77
C SER A 10 54.17 -5.94 40.54
N ILE A 11 54.64 -4.90 41.22
CA ILE A 11 54.36 -3.48 40.98
C ILE A 11 52.98 -3.02 41.44
N SER A 12 52.92 -2.80 42.75
CA SER A 12 52.25 -1.66 43.34
C SER A 12 52.69 -0.37 42.65
N THR A 13 51.98 0.01 41.58
CA THR A 13 51.67 1.40 41.30
C THR A 13 50.18 1.47 41.08
N VAL A 14 49.43 1.46 42.19
CA VAL A 14 48.25 2.32 42.27
C VAL A 14 48.81 3.72 42.09
N PHE A 15 48.95 4.15 40.83
CA PHE A 15 49.19 5.53 40.52
C PHE A 15 47.96 6.26 41.05
N SER A 16 48.15 7.07 42.07
CA SER A 16 47.18 8.06 42.49
C SER A 16 46.78 8.86 41.26
N ALA A 17 45.60 8.57 40.70
CA ALA A 17 45.05 9.20 39.50
C ALA A 17 44.76 10.69 39.69
N THR A 18 45.10 11.27 40.84
CA THR A 18 44.89 12.67 41.19
C THR A 18 45.90 13.62 40.54
N SER A 19 46.91 13.14 39.78
CA SER A 19 47.88 14.03 39.10
C SER A 19 48.22 13.70 37.64
N GLN A 20 47.56 12.74 36.99
CA GLN A 20 47.84 12.44 35.59
C GLN A 20 47.11 13.41 34.67
N THR A 21 47.83 14.04 33.73
CA THR A 21 47.23 14.94 32.74
C THR A 21 46.46 14.13 31.70
N LYS A 22 45.47 14.77 31.06
CA LYS A 22 44.67 14.18 29.98
C LYS A 22 45.54 13.59 28.87
N GLU A 23 46.67 14.24 28.54
CA GLU A 23 47.63 13.76 27.55
C GLU A 23 48.38 12.50 28.00
N SER A 24 48.71 12.40 29.30
CA SER A 24 49.40 11.21 29.83
C SER A 24 48.51 9.96 29.81
N LEU A 25 47.21 10.12 30.07
CA LEU A 25 46.23 9.04 29.99
C LEU A 25 45.97 8.61 28.54
N ALA A 26 45.93 9.56 27.61
CA ALA A 26 45.71 9.29 26.18
C ALA A 26 46.87 8.53 25.50
N ALA A 27 48.05 8.48 26.14
CA ALA A 27 49.18 7.67 25.68
C ALA A 27 48.96 6.16 25.86
N LEU A 28 48.00 5.73 26.69
CA LEU A 28 47.65 4.33 26.90
C LEU A 28 46.85 3.76 25.71
N SER A 29 46.79 2.43 25.59
CA SER A 29 45.90 1.74 24.65
C SER A 29 44.43 1.97 25.00
N PHE A 30 43.53 1.95 24.02
CA PHE A 30 42.08 2.06 24.27
C PHE A 30 41.58 1.00 25.27
N GLU A 31 42.10 -0.23 25.22
CA GLU A 31 41.74 -1.30 26.13
C GLU A 31 42.09 -0.94 27.59
N ALA A 32 43.33 -0.52 27.84
CA ALA A 32 43.75 -0.08 29.17
C ALA A 32 42.93 1.10 29.71
N ILE A 33 42.62 2.10 28.86
CA ILE A 33 41.77 3.23 29.26
C ILE A 33 40.35 2.74 29.59
N ARG A 34 39.75 1.89 28.74
CA ARG A 34 38.42 1.30 28.98
C ARG A 34 38.37 0.47 30.26
N ASP A 35 39.37 -0.36 30.50
CA ASP A 35 39.42 -1.20 31.69
C ASP A 35 39.53 -0.32 32.95
N SER A 36 40.25 0.80 32.88
CA SER A 36 40.27 1.82 33.93
C SER A 36 38.92 2.53 34.11
N ILE A 37 38.19 2.84 33.03
CA ILE A 37 36.84 3.40 33.12
C ILE A 37 35.94 2.42 33.88
N ASN A 38 35.92 1.15 33.48
CA ASN A 38 35.08 0.11 34.09
C ASN A 38 35.44 -0.12 35.56
N ALA A 39 36.72 -0.14 35.90
CA ALA A 39 37.19 -0.34 37.27
C ALA A 39 36.84 0.83 38.21
N THR A 40 36.67 2.04 37.69
CA THR A 40 36.41 3.24 38.49
C THR A 40 34.97 3.75 38.40
N MET A 41 34.18 3.27 37.45
CA MET A 41 32.84 3.79 37.12
C MET A 41 31.92 3.98 38.33
N TYR A 42 31.95 3.04 39.28
CA TYR A 42 31.10 3.06 40.47
C TYR A 42 31.87 3.43 41.75
N SER A 43 33.14 3.05 41.86
CA SER A 43 33.94 3.30 43.05
C SER A 43 34.54 4.71 43.13
N ASP A 44 34.83 5.31 41.97
CA ASP A 44 35.36 6.67 41.82
C ASP A 44 34.86 7.29 40.50
N PRO A 45 33.59 7.73 40.47
CA PRO A 45 33.00 8.27 39.25
C PRO A 45 33.76 9.49 38.71
N ASP A 46 34.41 10.31 39.55
CA ASP A 46 35.19 11.49 39.11
C ASP A 46 36.43 11.09 38.33
N THR A 47 37.14 10.06 38.78
CA THR A 47 38.24 9.49 38.00
C THR A 47 37.72 8.85 36.73
N SER A 48 36.63 8.09 36.78
CA SER A 48 36.04 7.47 35.58
C SER A 48 35.67 8.51 34.51
N LEU A 49 35.10 9.65 34.89
CA LEU A 49 34.77 10.74 33.97
C LEU A 49 36.04 11.32 33.30
N ARG A 50 37.09 11.61 34.07
CA ARG A 50 38.36 12.12 33.52
C ARG A 50 39.03 11.13 32.58
N VAL A 51 38.95 9.83 32.88
CA VAL A 51 39.51 8.76 32.03
C VAL A 51 38.69 8.63 30.74
N ALA A 52 37.36 8.78 30.79
CA ALA A 52 36.50 8.83 29.60
C ALA A 52 36.82 10.05 28.70
N GLU A 53 37.08 11.22 29.26
CA GLU A 53 37.51 12.40 28.50
C GLU A 53 38.88 12.20 27.82
N ALA A 54 39.80 11.46 28.44
CA ALA A 54 41.06 11.07 27.83
C ALA A 54 40.86 10.05 26.69
N TYR A 55 39.89 9.13 26.83
CA TYR A 55 39.49 8.19 25.76
C TYR A 55 38.99 8.94 24.52
N ILE A 56 38.09 9.91 24.71
CA ILE A 56 37.56 10.78 23.64
C ILE A 56 38.71 11.52 22.96
N PHE A 57 39.60 12.12 23.75
CA PHE A 57 40.72 12.89 23.19
C PHE A 57 41.69 12.04 22.36
N LYS A 58 41.99 10.83 22.81
CA LYS A 58 42.76 9.87 22.03
C LYS A 58 42.05 9.51 20.72
N ALA A 59 40.74 9.22 20.79
CA ALA A 59 39.93 8.91 19.62
C ALA A 59 39.94 10.05 18.59
N GLN A 60 39.85 11.29 19.04
CA GLN A 60 39.94 12.49 18.19
C GLN A 60 41.32 12.62 17.54
N GLN A 61 42.42 12.40 18.28
CA GLN A 61 43.77 12.42 17.71
C GLN A 61 43.98 11.35 16.64
N GLU A 62 43.37 10.17 16.83
CA GLU A 62 43.46 9.05 15.91
C GLU A 62 42.37 9.08 14.82
N ASN A 63 41.50 10.10 14.80
CA ASN A 63 40.36 10.24 13.90
C ASN A 63 39.45 8.99 13.88
N ASN A 64 39.15 8.44 15.06
CA ASN A 64 38.36 7.23 15.22
C ASN A 64 36.99 7.52 15.86
N ASN A 65 36.00 7.78 15.01
CA ASN A 65 34.65 8.16 15.44
C ASN A 65 33.94 7.06 16.26
N GLU A 66 34.17 5.78 15.98
CA GLU A 66 33.60 4.67 16.77
C GLU A 66 34.13 4.71 18.22
N LYS A 67 35.43 4.94 18.39
CA LYS A 67 36.04 5.08 19.71
C LYS A 67 35.60 6.36 20.41
N GLU A 68 35.45 7.45 19.67
CA GLU A 68 34.93 8.70 20.24
C GLU A 68 33.52 8.50 20.79
N PHE A 69 32.63 7.83 20.04
CA PHE A 69 31.31 7.45 20.51
C PHE A 69 31.34 6.62 21.81
N LEU A 70 32.22 5.61 21.90
CA LEU A 70 32.34 4.79 23.12
C LEU A 70 32.81 5.62 24.32
N GLY A 71 33.63 6.66 24.10
CA GLY A 71 33.99 7.62 25.14
C GLY A 71 32.79 8.46 25.60
N LEU A 72 31.96 8.94 24.66
CA LEU A 72 30.72 9.66 24.97
C LEU A 72 29.71 8.77 25.73
N GLU A 73 29.61 7.49 25.35
CA GLU A 73 28.80 6.49 26.04
C GLU A 73 29.28 6.28 27.48
N ALA A 74 30.59 6.19 27.71
CA ALA A 74 31.15 6.06 29.05
C ALA A 74 30.80 7.26 29.94
N ILE A 75 30.78 8.48 29.40
CA ILE A 75 30.31 9.68 30.14
C ILE A 75 28.82 9.54 30.49
N ALA A 76 27.98 9.10 29.55
CA ALA A 76 26.55 8.92 29.81
C ALA A 76 26.29 7.89 30.92
N VAL A 77 27.00 6.75 30.88
CA VAL A 77 26.92 5.71 31.92
C VAL A 77 27.43 6.24 33.27
N ASN A 78 28.47 7.08 33.28
CA ASN A 78 28.96 7.72 34.49
C ASN A 78 27.89 8.60 35.16
N TYR A 79 27.13 9.38 34.37
CA TYR A 79 25.99 10.14 34.89
C TYR A 79 24.90 9.23 35.46
N ILE A 80 24.60 8.09 34.83
CA ILE A 80 23.68 7.09 35.40
C ILE A 80 24.20 6.53 36.73
N ALA A 81 25.49 6.19 36.81
CA ALA A 81 26.10 5.69 38.05
C ALA A 81 26.00 6.71 39.20
N ARG A 82 25.99 8.01 38.88
CA ARG A 82 25.75 9.11 39.83
C ARG A 82 24.27 9.43 40.07
N ARG A 83 23.35 8.71 39.41
CA ARG A 83 21.91 8.97 39.40
C ARG A 83 21.54 10.37 38.88
N ASP A 84 22.39 10.97 38.04
CA ASP A 84 22.10 12.20 37.31
C ASP A 84 21.48 11.89 35.94
N TYR A 85 20.23 11.42 35.98
CA TYR A 85 19.51 10.96 34.79
C TYR A 85 19.28 12.09 33.76
N LYS A 86 19.22 13.35 34.21
CA LYS A 86 19.05 14.51 33.32
C LYS A 86 20.31 14.77 32.49
N SER A 87 21.48 14.75 33.12
CA SER A 87 22.75 14.87 32.41
C SER A 87 23.01 13.65 31.54
N ALA A 88 22.66 12.45 32.01
CA ALA A 88 22.72 11.22 31.21
C ALA A 88 21.88 11.33 29.93
N ASN A 89 20.64 11.83 30.04
CA ASN A 89 19.75 12.05 28.89
C ASN A 89 20.31 13.07 27.90
N THR A 90 20.86 14.18 28.41
CA THR A 90 21.50 15.21 27.59
C THR A 90 22.71 14.65 26.84
N GLN A 91 23.54 13.86 27.51
CA GLN A 91 24.69 13.18 26.91
C GLN A 91 24.26 12.15 25.86
N ALA A 92 23.19 11.40 26.12
CA ALA A 92 22.66 10.40 25.19
C ALA A 92 22.07 11.04 23.91
N LEU A 93 21.47 12.23 24.01
CA LEU A 93 21.06 13.01 22.84
C LEU A 93 22.27 13.45 22.00
N GLN A 94 23.36 13.86 22.65
CA GLN A 94 24.61 14.18 21.96
C GLN A 94 25.21 12.95 21.28
N MET A 95 25.19 11.79 21.93
CA MET A 95 25.61 10.51 21.34
C MET A 95 24.81 10.18 20.08
N LEU A 96 23.48 10.35 20.12
CA LEU A 96 22.61 10.11 18.98
C LEU A 96 22.92 11.06 17.81
N SER A 97 23.11 12.35 18.08
CA SER A 97 23.50 13.34 17.06
C SER A 97 24.85 12.99 16.44
N PHE A 98 25.85 12.70 17.29
CA PHE A 98 27.19 12.35 16.86
C PHE A 98 27.21 11.10 15.98
N ALA A 99 26.46 10.05 16.36
CA ALA A 99 26.36 8.83 15.57
C ALA A 99 25.74 9.09 14.19
N ARG A 100 24.70 9.93 14.11
CA ARG A 100 24.05 10.31 12.86
C ARG A 100 24.94 11.15 11.96
N GLU A 101 25.63 12.14 12.53
CA GLU A 101 26.55 13.04 11.79
C GLU A 101 27.75 12.31 11.21
N ASN A 102 28.17 11.21 11.85
CA ASN A 102 29.33 10.41 11.45
C ASN A 102 28.94 9.07 10.79
N ASP A 103 27.66 8.87 10.43
CA ASP A 103 27.14 7.65 9.79
C ASP A 103 27.41 6.33 10.56
N LEU A 104 27.50 6.41 11.90
CA LEU A 104 27.76 5.28 12.79
C LEU A 104 26.47 4.54 13.16
N ARG A 105 26.03 3.62 12.30
CA ARG A 105 24.69 3.00 12.40
C ARG A 105 24.50 2.10 13.62
N LYS A 106 25.52 1.35 14.03
CA LYS A 106 25.44 0.49 15.21
C LYS A 106 25.34 1.35 16.48
N GLU A 107 26.12 2.41 16.52
CA GLU A 107 26.19 3.39 17.60
C GLU A 107 24.89 4.21 17.68
N GLU A 108 24.28 4.55 16.54
CA GLU A 108 22.94 5.15 16.47
C GLU A 108 21.91 4.26 17.16
N MET A 109 21.90 2.96 16.85
CA MET A 109 21.01 1.99 17.53
C MET A 109 21.30 1.89 19.03
N ARG A 110 22.56 1.91 19.46
CA ARG A 110 22.93 1.92 20.90
C ARG A 110 22.43 3.17 21.62
N ALA A 111 22.58 4.35 21.00
CA ALA A 111 22.09 5.60 21.57
C ALA A 111 20.55 5.60 21.70
N LEU A 112 19.83 5.04 20.73
CA LEU A 112 18.37 4.90 20.80
C LEU A 112 17.92 3.98 21.94
N ILE A 113 18.63 2.87 22.20
CA ILE A 113 18.36 2.01 23.37
C ILE A 113 18.55 2.80 24.66
N PHE A 114 19.68 3.51 24.78
CA PHE A 114 20.02 4.28 25.97
C PHE A 114 19.00 5.38 26.26
N LEU A 115 18.59 6.11 25.23
CA LEU A 115 17.56 7.14 25.33
C LEU A 115 16.22 6.57 25.74
N GLY A 116 15.79 5.46 25.11
CA GLY A 116 14.55 4.78 25.47
C GLY A 116 14.56 4.33 26.93
N ASP A 117 15.64 3.69 27.38
CA ASP A 117 15.75 3.19 28.76
C ASP A 117 15.72 4.33 29.79
N LEU A 118 16.33 5.48 29.48
CA LEU A 118 16.31 6.66 30.37
C LEU A 118 14.93 7.31 30.51
N GLN A 119 14.09 7.26 29.47
CA GLN A 119 12.77 7.91 29.52
C GLN A 119 11.82 7.27 30.54
N VAL A 120 12.17 6.09 31.08
CA VAL A 120 11.48 5.53 32.25
C VAL A 120 11.52 6.51 33.42
N VAL A 121 12.67 7.11 33.68
CA VAL A 121 12.89 8.00 34.84
C VAL A 121 12.75 9.48 34.46
N VAL A 122 12.97 9.84 33.20
CA VAL A 122 13.09 11.25 32.78
C VAL A 122 11.80 11.84 32.21
N THR A 123 10.99 11.07 31.47
CA THR A 123 9.82 11.63 30.76
C THR A 123 8.59 10.72 30.80
N SER A 124 8.39 9.85 29.82
CA SER A 124 7.13 9.16 29.56
C SER A 124 7.29 7.93 28.67
N ALA A 125 6.30 7.04 28.70
CA ALA A 125 6.23 5.89 27.78
C ALA A 125 6.10 6.31 26.31
N GLN A 126 5.55 7.51 26.04
CA GLN A 126 5.48 8.06 24.68
C GLN A 126 6.87 8.23 24.06
N GLU A 127 7.80 8.84 24.78
CA GLU A 127 9.16 9.04 24.26
C GLU A 127 9.93 7.72 24.21
N GLN A 128 9.72 6.82 25.20
CA GLN A 128 10.28 5.47 25.15
C GLN A 128 9.91 4.75 23.84
N LEU A 129 8.61 4.68 23.52
CA LEU A 129 8.11 4.06 22.29
C LEU A 129 8.67 4.76 21.05
N ALA A 130 8.76 6.10 21.05
CA ALA A 130 9.33 6.83 19.92
C ALA A 130 10.78 6.45 19.62
N TYR A 131 11.63 6.26 20.64
CA TYR A 131 13.01 5.81 20.46
C TYR A 131 13.09 4.33 20.07
N TYR A 132 12.30 3.46 20.70
CA TYR A 132 12.30 2.03 20.35
C TYR A 132 11.72 1.73 18.97
N ASN A 133 10.76 2.52 18.50
CA ASN A 133 10.24 2.42 17.13
C ASN A 133 11.28 2.89 16.10
N GLN A 134 12.01 3.98 16.37
CA GLN A 134 13.16 4.38 15.54
C GLN A 134 14.22 3.29 15.51
N LEU A 135 14.51 2.67 16.66
CA LEU A 135 15.45 1.55 16.75
C LEU A 135 14.98 0.36 15.91
N LEU A 136 13.69 0.01 16.00
CA LEU A 136 13.10 -1.10 15.25
C LEU A 136 13.21 -0.85 13.74
N GLU A 137 12.82 0.34 13.28
CA GLU A 137 12.90 0.74 11.87
C GLU A 137 14.34 0.67 11.34
N LEU A 138 15.29 1.19 12.12
CA LEU A 138 16.70 1.19 11.76
C LEU A 138 17.26 -0.25 11.69
N ALA A 139 16.95 -1.06 12.69
CA ALA A 139 17.37 -2.46 12.75
C ALA A 139 16.79 -3.30 11.61
N GLU A 140 15.52 -3.10 11.24
CA GLU A 140 14.89 -3.78 10.12
C GLU A 140 15.49 -3.34 8.78
N THR A 141 15.71 -2.03 8.61
CA THR A 141 16.33 -1.46 7.40
C THR A 141 17.70 -2.07 7.12
N TYR A 142 18.51 -2.23 8.18
CA TYR A 142 19.86 -2.80 8.07
C TYR A 142 19.95 -4.30 8.32
N LYS A 143 18.80 -4.98 8.49
CA LYS A 143 18.72 -6.44 8.76
C LYS A 143 19.56 -6.86 9.96
N ASN A 144 19.55 -6.06 11.02
CA ASN A 144 20.22 -6.37 12.26
C ASN A 144 19.26 -7.04 13.25
N ASP A 145 19.33 -8.36 13.34
CA ASP A 145 18.42 -9.16 14.16
C ASP A 145 18.55 -8.89 15.67
N GLU A 146 19.77 -8.64 16.15
CA GLU A 146 20.04 -8.40 17.57
C GLU A 146 19.32 -7.14 18.05
N TYR A 147 19.53 -6.02 17.35
CA TYR A 147 18.87 -4.76 17.70
C TYR A 147 17.37 -4.78 17.41
N ARG A 148 16.92 -5.54 16.40
CA ARG A 148 15.48 -5.76 16.16
C ARG A 148 14.84 -6.49 17.33
N GLU A 149 15.48 -7.55 17.83
CA GLU A 149 14.99 -8.29 19.01
C GLU A 149 14.95 -7.38 20.24
N ILE A 150 16.00 -6.59 20.48
CA ILE A 150 16.03 -5.64 21.60
C ILE A 150 14.84 -4.67 21.49
N ALA A 151 14.62 -4.04 20.33
CA ALA A 151 13.52 -3.12 20.11
C ALA A 151 12.15 -3.76 20.37
N LEU A 152 11.90 -4.93 19.77
CA LEU A 152 10.65 -5.67 19.95
C LEU A 152 10.40 -6.03 21.41
N ASN A 153 11.44 -6.45 22.13
CA ASN A 153 11.31 -6.78 23.55
C ASN A 153 11.04 -5.54 24.41
N LYS A 154 11.72 -4.42 24.14
CA LYS A 154 11.48 -3.15 24.85
C LYS A 154 10.06 -2.63 24.62
N ILE A 155 9.56 -2.67 23.38
CA ILE A 155 8.17 -2.34 23.03
C ILE A 155 7.19 -3.30 23.74
N ALA A 156 7.47 -4.61 23.73
CA ALA A 156 6.64 -5.60 24.42
C ALA A 156 6.59 -5.37 25.95
N ASN A 157 7.68 -4.91 26.56
CA ASN A 157 7.67 -4.56 27.99
C ASN A 157 6.75 -3.38 28.28
N ILE A 158 6.70 -2.38 27.40
CA ILE A 158 5.75 -1.25 27.53
C ILE A 158 4.31 -1.75 27.39
N MET A 159 4.05 -2.71 26.49
CA MET A 159 2.73 -3.35 26.37
C MET A 159 2.35 -4.15 27.63
N ASP A 160 3.31 -4.83 28.26
CA ASP A 160 3.06 -5.50 29.55
C ASP A 160 2.67 -4.46 30.63
N ILE A 161 3.41 -3.35 30.72
CA ILE A 161 3.14 -2.25 31.66
C ILE A 161 1.76 -1.63 31.41
N SER A 162 1.35 -1.46 30.15
CA SER A 162 0.06 -0.85 29.79
C SER A 162 -1.15 -1.78 29.98
N GLY A 163 -0.94 -3.00 30.48
CA GLY A 163 -1.97 -4.04 30.58
C GLY A 163 -2.33 -4.72 29.24
N GLU A 164 -1.61 -4.44 28.17
CA GLU A 164 -1.78 -5.03 26.83
C GLU A 164 -0.95 -6.32 26.67
N THR A 165 -0.83 -7.11 27.73
CA THR A 165 0.03 -8.30 27.84
C THR A 165 -0.15 -9.31 26.71
N GLN A 166 -1.38 -9.47 26.17
CA GLN A 166 -1.60 -10.38 25.04
C GLN A 166 -0.89 -9.93 23.76
N LYS A 167 -0.70 -8.62 23.55
CA LYS A 167 0.08 -8.07 22.44
C LYS A 167 1.57 -8.34 22.64
N ALA A 168 2.07 -8.16 23.86
CA ALA A 168 3.44 -8.53 24.23
C ALA A 168 3.72 -10.02 23.97
N VAL A 169 2.81 -10.91 24.39
CA VAL A 169 2.86 -12.36 24.12
C VAL A 169 2.92 -12.64 22.61
N ALA A 170 2.10 -11.95 21.81
CA ALA A 170 2.09 -12.13 20.36
C ALA A 170 3.42 -11.74 19.71
N ILE A 171 4.03 -10.63 20.13
CA ILE A 171 5.37 -10.21 19.68
C ILE A 171 6.41 -11.27 20.03
N ARG A 172 6.46 -11.69 21.29
CA ARG A 172 7.47 -12.67 21.77
C ARG A 172 7.33 -14.03 21.08
N LYS A 173 6.11 -14.48 20.79
CA LYS A 173 5.85 -15.69 19.99
C LYS A 173 6.38 -15.56 18.56
N LYS A 174 6.19 -14.40 17.90
CA LYS A 174 6.75 -14.15 16.57
C LYS A 174 8.28 -14.17 16.59
N THR A 175 8.90 -13.57 17.62
CA THR A 175 10.36 -13.61 17.81
C THR A 175 10.89 -15.04 17.99
N ILE A 176 10.21 -15.86 18.80
CA ILE A 176 10.57 -17.29 18.96
C ILE A 176 10.45 -18.03 17.64
N ALA A 177 9.35 -17.83 16.90
CA ALA A 177 9.14 -18.48 15.60
C ALA A 177 10.21 -18.04 14.58
N TYR A 178 10.64 -16.78 14.62
CA TYR A 178 11.74 -16.28 13.80
C TYR A 178 13.02 -17.06 14.07
N TYR A 179 13.48 -17.10 15.32
CA TYR A 179 14.76 -17.73 15.65
C TYR A 179 14.75 -19.25 15.46
N LYS A 180 13.63 -19.93 15.71
CA LYS A 180 13.51 -21.38 15.42
C LYS A 180 13.71 -21.71 13.94
N ASN A 181 13.24 -20.84 13.05
CA ASN A 181 13.29 -21.05 11.61
C ASN A 181 14.52 -20.40 10.95
N LYS A 182 15.30 -19.61 11.70
CA LYS A 182 16.49 -18.95 11.17
C LYS A 182 17.57 -20.02 10.86
N PRO A 183 18.10 -20.07 9.62
CA PRO A 183 19.17 -20.99 9.27
C PRO A 183 20.42 -20.76 10.11
N ILE A 184 21.08 -21.85 10.48
CA ILE A 184 22.36 -21.82 11.18
C ILE A 184 23.48 -21.78 10.15
N ASP A 185 24.42 -20.86 10.32
CA ASP A 185 25.60 -20.69 9.50
C ASP A 185 26.81 -20.19 10.32
N THR A 186 27.89 -19.77 9.66
CA THR A 186 29.10 -19.29 10.34
C THR A 186 28.92 -17.96 11.08
N SER A 187 27.91 -17.17 10.72
CA SER A 187 27.57 -15.88 11.32
C SER A 187 26.48 -15.98 12.39
N PHE A 188 25.68 -17.05 12.36
CA PHE A 188 24.65 -17.34 13.35
C PHE A 188 24.69 -18.82 13.74
N THR A 189 25.34 -19.08 14.88
CA THR A 189 25.62 -20.43 15.36
C THR A 189 24.45 -21.04 16.13
N GLN A 190 24.51 -22.35 16.42
CA GLN A 190 23.55 -23.00 17.32
C GLN A 190 23.54 -22.35 18.71
N LYS A 191 24.72 -21.94 19.20
CA LYS A 191 24.92 -21.15 20.41
C LYS A 191 24.10 -19.85 20.40
N ASP A 192 24.16 -19.11 19.31
CA ASP A 192 23.45 -17.83 19.16
C ASP A 192 21.92 -18.05 19.12
N GLN A 193 21.49 -19.08 18.39
CA GLN A 193 20.08 -19.47 18.35
C GLN A 193 19.55 -19.86 19.73
N ASN A 194 20.29 -20.70 20.47
CA ASN A 194 19.89 -21.13 21.81
C ASN A 194 19.80 -19.94 22.76
N SER A 195 20.80 -19.03 22.72
CA SER A 195 20.83 -17.83 23.56
C SER A 195 19.64 -16.91 23.29
N ALA A 196 19.31 -16.66 22.02
CA ALA A 196 18.15 -15.85 21.63
C ALA A 196 16.83 -16.50 22.05
N LEU A 197 16.70 -17.82 21.88
CA LEU A 197 15.51 -18.56 22.29
C LEU A 197 15.33 -18.58 23.82
N ILE A 198 16.41 -18.76 24.60
CA ILE A 198 16.34 -18.72 26.07
C ILE A 198 15.81 -17.37 26.56
N ARG A 199 16.36 -16.25 26.06
CA ARG A 199 15.87 -14.91 26.39
C ARG A 199 14.40 -14.73 26.00
N SER A 200 14.06 -15.12 24.77
CA SER A 200 12.70 -14.96 24.25
C SER A 200 11.67 -15.79 25.03
N TYR A 201 12.02 -17.02 25.42
CA TYR A 201 11.16 -17.87 26.24
C TYR A 201 11.05 -17.37 27.69
N ASN A 202 12.13 -16.87 28.28
CA ASN A 202 12.10 -16.23 29.60
C ASN A 202 11.11 -15.06 29.62
N LEU A 203 11.26 -14.12 28.68
CA LEU A 203 10.36 -12.97 28.55
C LEU A 203 8.91 -13.41 28.25
N LEU A 204 8.70 -14.41 27.39
CA LEU A 204 7.37 -14.94 27.13
C LEU A 204 6.75 -15.54 28.41
N GLY A 205 7.53 -16.28 29.19
CA GLY A 205 7.12 -16.81 30.49
C GLY A 205 6.73 -15.70 31.47
N ALA A 206 7.50 -14.62 31.53
CA ALA A 206 7.18 -13.46 32.36
C ALA A 206 5.84 -12.80 31.97
N SER A 207 5.57 -12.58 30.66
CA SER A 207 4.23 -12.10 30.23
C SER A 207 3.12 -13.07 30.64
N TYR A 208 3.36 -14.38 30.56
CA TYR A 208 2.35 -15.36 30.96
C TYR A 208 2.04 -15.31 32.45
N ILE A 209 3.04 -15.08 33.29
CA ILE A 209 2.85 -14.86 34.73
C ILE A 209 2.01 -13.60 34.96
N LEU A 210 2.36 -12.48 34.30
CA LEU A 210 1.56 -11.24 34.37
C LEU A 210 0.11 -11.44 33.91
N ALA A 211 -0.11 -12.29 32.91
CA ALA A 211 -1.44 -12.67 32.42
C ALA A 211 -2.15 -13.74 33.27
N GLN A 212 -1.58 -14.16 34.41
CA GLN A 212 -2.06 -15.24 35.28
C GLN A 212 -2.21 -16.60 34.57
N GLN A 213 -1.38 -16.87 33.56
CA GLN A 213 -1.35 -18.11 32.78
C GLN A 213 -0.15 -18.98 33.17
N ILE A 214 -0.12 -19.45 34.43
CA ILE A 214 1.02 -20.16 35.01
C ILE A 214 1.38 -21.45 34.24
N ASP A 215 0.40 -22.20 33.74
CA ASP A 215 0.66 -23.40 32.95
C ASP A 215 1.40 -23.08 31.63
N SER A 216 1.08 -21.94 31.01
CA SER A 216 1.81 -21.46 29.83
C SER A 216 3.22 -21.00 30.17
N ALA A 217 3.42 -20.37 31.33
CA ALA A 217 4.74 -19.97 31.82
C ALA A 217 5.65 -21.19 32.06
N LYS A 218 5.10 -22.29 32.61
CA LYS A 218 5.82 -23.57 32.78
C LYS A 218 6.29 -24.15 31.46
N ILE A 219 5.47 -24.09 30.39
CA ILE A 219 5.89 -24.55 29.06
C ILE A 219 7.09 -23.74 28.55
N SER A 220 7.08 -22.42 28.76
CA SER A 220 8.22 -21.57 28.44
C SER A 220 9.47 -21.95 29.27
N ALA A 221 9.31 -22.22 30.57
CA ALA A 221 10.41 -22.60 31.44
C ALA A 221 11.00 -24.00 31.11
N MET A 222 10.16 -24.95 30.71
CA MET A 222 10.62 -26.23 30.14
C MET A 222 11.45 -26.02 28.87
N SER A 223 11.02 -25.09 28.01
CA SER A 223 11.75 -24.75 26.78
C SER A 223 13.11 -24.12 27.08
N THR A 224 13.20 -23.23 28.07
CA THR A 224 14.51 -22.67 28.48
C THR A 224 15.41 -23.75 29.07
N LYS A 225 14.88 -24.67 29.90
CA LYS A 225 15.64 -25.78 30.50
C LYS A 225 16.29 -26.68 29.46
N GLU A 226 15.53 -27.06 28.44
CA GLU A 226 16.04 -27.92 27.36
C GLU A 226 17.22 -27.26 26.63
N LEU A 227 17.13 -25.95 26.38
CA LEU A 227 18.18 -25.19 25.70
C LEU A 227 19.42 -25.00 26.57
N VAL A 228 19.25 -24.65 27.86
CA VAL A 228 20.35 -24.51 28.82
C VAL A 228 21.13 -25.81 28.99
N SER A 229 20.46 -26.97 28.92
CA SER A 229 21.11 -28.28 29.05
C SER A 229 21.99 -28.69 27.86
N LYS A 230 21.84 -28.04 26.70
CA LYS A 230 22.48 -28.44 25.44
C LYS A 230 23.76 -27.66 25.16
N GLU A 231 23.81 -26.38 25.50
CA GLU A 231 25.00 -25.53 25.44
C GLU A 231 24.82 -24.32 26.37
N LEU A 232 25.88 -23.96 27.14
CA LEU A 232 26.42 -22.60 27.37
C LEU A 232 26.51 -21.94 28.75
N ASP A 233 27.57 -21.10 28.82
CA ASP A 233 27.90 -19.96 29.67
C ASP A 233 26.98 -19.70 30.87
N SER A 234 27.61 -19.64 32.05
CA SER A 234 26.99 -19.49 33.37
C SER A 234 25.82 -18.49 33.35
N CYS A 235 26.04 -17.24 32.92
CA CYS A 235 25.06 -16.18 33.10
C CYS A 235 23.75 -16.34 32.30
N TYR A 236 23.72 -17.02 31.15
CA TYR A 236 22.46 -17.22 30.42
C TYR A 236 21.53 -18.21 31.11
N ALA A 237 22.07 -19.13 31.92
CA ALA A 237 21.28 -20.04 32.71
C ALA A 237 20.41 -19.30 33.75
N THR A 238 20.78 -18.08 34.15
CA THR A 238 19.98 -17.28 35.09
C THR A 238 18.58 -17.02 34.55
N PHE A 239 18.37 -16.83 33.25
CA PHE A 239 17.04 -16.64 32.66
C PHE A 239 16.12 -17.85 32.87
N HIS A 240 16.67 -19.06 32.90
CA HIS A 240 15.87 -20.24 33.25
C HIS A 240 15.47 -20.21 34.73
N TYR A 241 16.45 -20.04 35.62
CA TYR A 241 16.22 -20.06 37.05
C TYR A 241 15.35 -18.90 37.54
N THR A 242 15.47 -17.69 36.97
CA THR A 242 14.60 -16.57 37.35
C THR A 242 13.15 -16.83 36.98
N LEU A 243 12.89 -17.41 35.81
CA LEU A 243 11.52 -17.78 35.42
C LEU A 243 10.96 -18.91 36.29
N GLU A 244 11.73 -19.96 36.56
CA GLU A 244 11.34 -21.06 37.46
C GLU A 244 11.12 -20.57 38.90
N GLY A 245 11.95 -19.64 39.37
CA GLY A 245 11.82 -19.04 40.70
C GLY A 245 10.52 -18.25 40.83
N GLU A 246 10.15 -17.50 39.79
CA GLU A 246 8.90 -16.74 39.76
C GLU A 246 7.69 -17.68 39.70
N ILE A 247 7.75 -18.73 38.86
CA ILE A 247 6.70 -19.76 38.82
C ILE A 247 6.54 -20.43 40.18
N ALA A 248 7.63 -20.81 40.84
CA ALA A 248 7.58 -21.42 42.16
C ALA A 248 6.98 -20.47 43.21
N PHE A 249 7.28 -19.17 43.11
CA PHE A 249 6.68 -18.14 43.97
C PHE A 249 5.15 -18.06 43.76
N GLU A 250 4.69 -17.97 42.51
CA GLU A 250 3.26 -17.93 42.16
C GLU A 250 2.51 -19.20 42.61
N GLU A 251 3.18 -20.35 42.58
CA GLU A 251 2.65 -21.62 43.09
C GLU A 251 2.72 -21.75 44.62
N LYS A 252 3.18 -20.70 45.33
CA LYS A 252 3.38 -20.67 46.79
C LYS A 252 4.39 -21.69 47.30
N ARG A 253 5.30 -22.14 46.43
CA ARG A 253 6.43 -23.02 46.78
C ARG A 253 7.63 -22.17 47.22
N PHE A 254 7.48 -21.43 48.31
CA PHE A 254 8.42 -20.37 48.72
C PHE A 254 9.84 -20.88 49.01
N ASN A 255 10.00 -22.05 49.63
CA ASN A 255 11.32 -22.64 49.86
C ASN A 255 12.02 -23.03 48.54
N ASP A 256 11.25 -23.56 47.58
CA ASP A 256 11.78 -23.89 46.25
C ASP A 256 12.19 -22.61 45.53
N ALA A 257 11.31 -21.59 45.51
CA ALA A 257 11.59 -20.29 44.92
C ALA A 257 12.88 -19.68 45.49
N LYS A 258 13.03 -19.66 46.83
CA LYS A 258 14.24 -19.16 47.51
C LYS A 258 15.51 -19.88 47.05
N ASN A 259 15.48 -21.20 46.99
CA ASN A 259 16.64 -22.01 46.56
C ASN A 259 16.98 -21.77 45.07
N ILE A 260 15.96 -21.67 44.23
CA ILE A 260 16.11 -21.41 42.80
C ILE A 260 16.71 -20.01 42.56
N TYR A 261 16.22 -18.97 43.24
CA TYR A 261 16.78 -17.63 43.11
C TYR A 261 18.21 -17.53 43.65
N ASN A 262 18.53 -18.20 44.76
CA ASN A 262 19.92 -18.29 45.21
C ASN A 262 20.82 -18.87 44.11
N THR A 263 20.37 -19.96 43.48
CA THR A 263 21.08 -20.55 42.34
C THR A 263 21.23 -19.54 41.19
N ALA A 264 20.18 -18.78 40.86
CA ALA A 264 20.24 -17.76 39.80
C ALA A 264 21.29 -16.67 40.11
N TYR A 265 21.32 -16.14 41.34
CA TYR A 265 22.26 -15.09 41.72
C TYR A 265 23.70 -15.58 41.87
N ASP A 266 23.91 -16.85 42.26
CA ASP A 266 25.26 -17.43 42.37
C ASP A 266 25.89 -17.71 41.00
N ILE A 267 25.06 -18.03 40.00
CA ILE A 267 25.48 -18.31 38.62
C ILE A 267 26.04 -17.06 37.92
N CYS A 268 25.46 -15.89 38.19
CA CYS A 268 25.89 -14.63 37.61
C CYS A 268 25.92 -13.55 38.69
N PRO A 269 26.96 -13.54 39.53
CA PRO A 269 27.10 -12.54 40.57
C PRO A 269 27.31 -11.16 39.94
N SER A 270 26.72 -10.15 40.57
CA SER A 270 26.82 -8.75 40.16
C SER A 270 26.93 -7.88 41.40
N ASP A 271 27.90 -6.98 41.39
CA ASP A 271 28.16 -6.04 42.48
C ASP A 271 27.39 -4.70 42.33
N TYR A 272 26.49 -4.59 41.34
CA TYR A 272 25.68 -3.39 41.13
C TYR A 272 24.63 -3.20 42.23
N ASP A 273 24.56 -1.99 42.79
CA ASP A 273 23.63 -1.63 43.88
C ASP A 273 22.16 -1.94 43.54
N ILE A 274 21.74 -1.67 42.29
CA ILE A 274 20.38 -1.97 41.84
C ILE A 274 20.09 -3.48 41.83
N VAL A 275 21.10 -4.32 41.56
CA VAL A 275 20.96 -5.77 41.62
C VAL A 275 20.83 -6.24 43.06
N ALA A 276 21.56 -5.62 44.00
CA ALA A 276 21.40 -5.88 45.42
C ALA A 276 19.99 -5.48 45.92
N LEU A 277 19.45 -4.34 45.47
CA LEU A 277 18.08 -3.94 45.77
C LEU A 277 17.04 -4.93 45.22
N ASN A 278 17.17 -5.32 43.95
CA ASN A 278 16.29 -6.31 43.31
C ASN A 278 16.36 -7.69 43.99
N ARG A 279 17.56 -8.07 44.46
CA ARG A 279 17.76 -9.28 45.27
C ARG A 279 17.04 -9.16 46.61
N ALA A 280 17.17 -8.04 47.31
CA ALA A 280 16.47 -7.78 48.57
C ALA A 280 14.96 -7.82 48.37
N TYR A 281 14.43 -7.22 47.30
CA TYR A 281 13.02 -7.32 46.94
C TYR A 281 12.59 -8.77 46.72
N THR A 282 13.34 -9.52 45.90
CA THR A 282 13.02 -10.91 45.54
C THR A 282 12.95 -11.81 46.77
N PHE A 283 13.94 -11.75 47.66
CA PHE A 283 13.89 -12.54 48.89
C PHE A 283 12.87 -12.00 49.90
N GLY A 284 12.73 -10.68 49.99
CA GLY A 284 11.72 -10.04 50.83
C GLY A 284 10.31 -10.47 50.48
N LYS A 285 9.91 -10.44 49.20
CA LYS A 285 8.59 -10.90 48.75
C LYS A 285 8.35 -12.38 49.07
N ILE A 286 9.38 -13.22 48.94
CA ILE A 286 9.30 -14.65 49.26
C ILE A 286 9.06 -14.85 50.76
N GLU A 287 9.78 -14.12 51.62
CA GLU A 287 9.60 -14.21 53.08
C GLU A 287 8.24 -13.66 53.53
N VAL A 288 7.72 -12.60 52.89
CA VAL A 288 6.35 -12.13 53.12
C VAL A 288 5.34 -13.23 52.76
N GLY A 289 5.47 -13.84 51.58
CA GLY A 289 4.59 -14.93 51.15
C GLY A 289 4.66 -16.16 52.06
N ALA A 290 5.84 -16.45 52.61
CA ALA A 290 6.06 -17.50 53.59
C ALA A 290 5.65 -17.13 55.04
N GLU A 291 5.06 -15.94 55.24
CA GLU A 291 4.64 -15.39 56.53
C GLU A 291 5.80 -15.16 57.54
N ASN A 292 7.04 -15.10 57.05
CA ASN A 292 8.25 -14.82 57.84
C ASN A 292 8.51 -13.30 57.93
N TYR A 293 7.52 -12.54 58.44
CA TYR A 293 7.50 -11.08 58.33
C TYR A 293 8.71 -10.36 58.96
N ASN A 294 9.26 -10.88 60.07
CA ASN A 294 10.46 -10.29 60.68
C ASN A 294 11.69 -10.39 59.78
N GLU A 295 11.87 -11.53 59.11
CA GLU A 295 12.98 -11.72 58.18
C GLU A 295 12.77 -10.91 56.89
N ALA A 296 11.51 -10.84 56.40
CA ALA A 296 11.16 -9.96 55.30
C ALA A 296 11.54 -8.49 55.58
N ILE A 297 11.17 -7.97 56.76
CA ILE A 297 11.54 -6.60 57.19
C ILE A 297 13.06 -6.45 57.21
N ARG A 298 13.79 -7.41 57.80
CA ARG A 298 15.26 -7.35 57.88
C ARG A 298 15.89 -7.22 56.50
N ILE A 299 15.49 -8.08 55.56
CA ILE A 299 16.02 -8.10 54.19
C ILE A 299 15.65 -6.82 53.43
N LEU A 300 14.36 -6.46 53.45
CA LEU A 300 13.85 -5.32 52.69
C LEU A 300 14.41 -3.99 53.22
N GLN A 301 14.49 -3.82 54.55
CA GLN A 301 15.07 -2.62 55.15
C GLN A 301 16.56 -2.50 54.85
N GLN A 302 17.32 -3.60 54.99
CA GLN A 302 18.75 -3.62 54.65
C GLN A 302 18.98 -3.23 53.18
N GLY A 303 18.12 -3.69 52.26
CA GLY A 303 18.17 -3.31 50.85
C GLY A 303 17.97 -1.80 50.63
N LEU A 304 16.95 -1.20 51.27
CA LEU A 304 16.69 0.24 51.17
C LEU A 304 17.81 1.08 51.77
N ASP A 305 18.28 0.72 52.96
CA ASP A 305 19.32 1.46 53.68
C ASP A 305 20.64 1.45 52.89
N SER A 306 20.93 0.35 52.19
CA SER A 306 22.12 0.23 51.35
C SER A 306 21.99 1.01 50.03
N TYR A 307 20.82 0.94 49.38
CA TYR A 307 20.62 1.57 48.06
C TYR A 307 20.41 3.09 48.13
N GLN A 308 19.76 3.59 49.19
CA GLN A 308 19.40 5.00 49.37
C GLN A 308 18.60 5.56 48.17
N VAL A 309 17.34 5.14 48.06
CA VAL A 309 16.41 5.56 47.00
C VAL A 309 16.35 7.09 46.89
N THR A 310 16.47 7.60 45.67
CA THR A 310 16.36 9.04 45.37
C THR A 310 14.91 9.44 45.06
N GLU A 311 14.59 10.73 45.14
CA GLU A 311 13.23 11.25 44.88
C GLU A 311 12.69 10.84 43.50
N VAL A 312 13.54 10.82 42.47
CA VAL A 312 13.17 10.43 41.10
C VAL A 312 12.94 8.92 40.93
N GLU A 313 13.40 8.11 41.89
CA GLU A 313 13.25 6.66 41.88
C GLU A 313 12.04 6.17 42.69
N GLU A 314 11.48 7.01 43.57
CA GLU A 314 10.36 6.68 44.46
C GLU A 314 9.16 6.10 43.71
N GLY A 315 8.85 6.61 42.51
CA GLY A 315 7.76 6.12 41.66
C GLY A 315 7.89 4.65 41.22
N PHE A 316 9.10 4.07 41.25
CA PHE A 316 9.35 2.68 40.84
C PHE A 316 9.44 1.71 42.02
N MET A 317 9.29 2.20 43.24
CA MET A 317 9.43 1.40 44.46
C MET A 317 8.09 0.84 44.97
N LYS A 318 7.01 0.99 44.21
CA LYS A 318 5.64 0.56 44.57
C LYS A 318 5.60 -0.84 45.17
N ASP A 319 6.00 -1.86 44.42
CA ASP A 319 5.87 -3.24 44.89
C ASP A 319 6.78 -3.51 46.10
N TYR A 320 7.92 -2.81 46.19
CA TYR A 320 8.83 -2.90 47.33
C TYR A 320 8.18 -2.36 48.61
N TYR A 321 7.56 -1.18 48.53
CA TYR A 321 6.87 -0.55 49.65
C TYR A 321 5.61 -1.31 50.05
N GLU A 322 4.90 -1.92 49.10
CA GLU A 322 3.79 -2.82 49.39
C GLU A 322 4.23 -3.97 50.31
N ARG A 323 5.34 -4.65 49.98
CA ARG A 323 5.85 -5.77 50.79
C ARG A 323 6.31 -5.32 52.18
N LEU A 324 6.94 -4.15 52.30
CA LEU A 324 7.32 -3.60 53.60
C LEU A 324 6.10 -3.22 54.45
N ALA A 325 5.11 -2.54 53.86
CA ALA A 325 3.89 -2.16 54.54
C ALA A 325 3.14 -3.40 55.04
N GLU A 326 3.03 -4.44 54.20
CA GLU A 326 2.45 -5.72 54.57
C GLU A 326 3.21 -6.36 55.74
N ALA A 327 4.53 -6.47 55.65
CA ALA A 327 5.33 -7.10 56.70
C ALA A 327 5.22 -6.37 58.05
N TYR A 328 5.32 -5.03 58.08
CA TYR A 328 5.17 -4.24 59.30
C TYR A 328 3.76 -4.32 59.89
N LYS A 329 2.72 -4.36 59.03
CA LYS A 329 1.33 -4.56 59.47
C LYS A 329 1.17 -5.88 60.24
N HIS A 330 1.80 -6.95 59.75
CA HIS A 330 1.70 -8.27 60.38
C HIS A 330 2.57 -8.43 61.64
N THR A 331 3.62 -7.63 61.80
CA THR A 331 4.41 -7.60 63.06
C THR A 331 3.81 -6.67 64.13
N GLY A 332 2.78 -5.89 63.78
CA GLY A 332 2.08 -4.97 64.69
C GLY A 332 2.72 -3.57 64.78
N ASP A 333 3.70 -3.27 63.93
CA ASP A 333 4.29 -1.93 63.82
C ASP A 333 3.45 -1.07 62.86
N PHE A 334 2.30 -0.61 63.35
CA PHE A 334 1.33 0.10 62.53
C PHE A 334 1.83 1.48 62.07
N GLU A 335 2.77 2.10 62.81
CA GLU A 335 3.37 3.37 62.41
C GLU A 335 4.19 3.20 61.13
N ARG A 336 5.13 2.24 61.12
CA ARG A 336 5.92 1.95 59.92
C ARG A 336 5.09 1.33 58.82
N ALA A 337 4.09 0.52 59.15
CA ALA A 337 3.14 0.01 58.16
C ALA A 337 2.40 1.15 57.45
N SER A 338 1.90 2.16 58.20
CA SER A 338 1.24 3.34 57.63
C SER A 338 2.22 4.16 56.78
N HIS A 339 3.44 4.39 57.28
CA HIS A 339 4.47 5.11 56.54
C HIS A 339 4.76 4.48 55.17
N TYR A 340 5.03 3.17 55.12
CA TYR A 340 5.31 2.49 53.86
C TYR A 340 4.05 2.32 52.99
N PHE A 341 2.87 2.26 53.58
CA PHE A 341 1.62 2.26 52.82
C PHE A 341 1.38 3.60 52.11
N GLU A 342 1.69 4.73 52.76
CA GLU A 342 1.66 6.05 52.12
C GLU A 342 2.65 6.13 50.96
N LYS A 343 3.90 5.67 51.15
CA LYS A 343 4.88 5.60 50.05
C LYS A 343 4.42 4.68 48.91
N TYR A 344 3.81 3.53 49.23
CA TYR A 344 3.19 2.66 48.24
C TYR A 344 2.08 3.36 47.46
N TRP A 345 1.21 4.11 48.16
CA TRP A 345 0.11 4.83 47.53
C TRP A 345 0.60 5.93 46.58
N ASP A 346 1.57 6.72 47.01
CA ASP A 346 2.16 7.80 46.20
C ASP A 346 2.86 7.22 44.95
N SER A 347 3.65 6.15 45.12
CA SER A 347 4.29 5.45 44.00
C SER A 347 3.30 4.74 43.09
N GLN A 348 2.18 4.24 43.62
CA GLN A 348 1.09 3.68 42.82
C GLN A 348 0.44 4.74 41.92
N GLU A 349 0.20 5.95 42.43
CA GLU A 349 -0.35 7.04 41.63
C GLU A 349 0.59 7.41 40.48
N GLU A 350 1.89 7.51 40.75
CA GLU A 350 2.90 7.82 39.73
C GLU A 350 3.03 6.71 38.68
N TYR A 351 3.10 5.45 39.11
CA TYR A 351 3.11 4.29 38.22
C TYR A 351 1.86 4.25 37.32
N LYS A 352 0.69 4.58 37.87
CA LYS A 352 -0.56 4.60 37.10
C LYS A 352 -0.54 5.66 36.00
N LYS A 353 0.09 6.82 36.22
CA LYS A 353 0.28 7.83 35.16
C LYS A 353 1.09 7.27 34.01
N LEU A 354 2.15 6.50 34.30
CA LEU A 354 2.97 5.83 33.28
C LEU A 354 2.17 4.75 32.53
N GLU A 355 1.41 3.91 33.24
CA GLU A 355 0.52 2.90 32.65
C GLU A 355 -0.52 3.53 31.72
N ASP A 356 -1.23 4.57 32.19
CA ASP A 356 -2.24 5.28 31.41
C ASP A 356 -1.62 5.98 30.18
N ASN A 357 -0.43 6.59 30.34
CA ASN A 357 0.32 7.17 29.22
C ASN A 357 0.69 6.11 28.18
N ALA A 358 1.27 4.97 28.60
CA ALA A 358 1.63 3.87 27.71
C ALA A 358 0.41 3.36 26.93
N LYS A 359 -0.72 3.15 27.62
CA LYS A 359 -1.97 2.70 27.02
C LYS A 359 -2.52 3.69 26.00
N GLN A 360 -2.53 4.99 26.32
CA GLN A 360 -3.00 6.03 25.41
C GLN A 360 -2.17 6.10 24.14
N VAL A 361 -0.85 5.95 24.26
CA VAL A 361 0.09 5.97 23.12
C VAL A 361 -0.13 4.76 22.23
N ILE A 362 -0.20 3.54 22.79
CA ILE A 362 -0.48 2.31 22.02
C ILE A 362 -1.81 2.43 21.26
N LEU A 363 -2.86 2.91 21.92
CA LEU A 363 -4.16 3.14 21.26
C LEU A 363 -4.08 4.22 20.17
N ALA A 364 -3.22 5.23 20.33
CA ALA A 364 -3.03 6.27 19.31
C ALA A 364 -2.31 5.72 18.07
N GLU A 365 -1.28 4.89 18.24
CA GLU A 365 -0.59 4.20 17.15
C GLU A 365 -1.55 3.28 16.37
N GLU A 366 -2.39 2.52 17.07
CA GLU A 366 -3.40 1.67 16.44
C GLU A 366 -4.42 2.47 15.65
N ARG A 367 -4.92 3.57 16.21
CA ARG A 367 -5.84 4.46 15.49
C ARG A 367 -5.17 5.04 14.25
N ALA A 368 -3.89 5.40 14.31
CA ALA A 368 -3.14 5.91 13.17
C ALA A 368 -2.96 4.84 12.09
N ALA A 369 -2.56 3.62 12.47
CA ALA A 369 -2.40 2.49 11.56
C ALA A 369 -3.72 2.11 10.89
N PHE A 370 -4.80 1.96 11.67
CA PHE A 370 -6.14 1.69 11.15
C PHE A 370 -6.63 2.80 10.23
N LYS A 371 -6.42 4.06 10.61
CA LYS A 371 -6.80 5.21 9.76
C LYS A 371 -6.06 5.17 8.43
N LYS A 372 -4.76 4.86 8.43
CA LYS A 372 -3.98 4.72 7.20
C LYS A 372 -4.53 3.62 6.30
N GLU A 373 -4.77 2.43 6.85
CA GLU A 373 -5.37 1.32 6.09
C GLU A 373 -6.78 1.67 5.58
N PHE A 374 -7.59 2.32 6.40
CA PHE A 374 -8.91 2.80 6.02
C PHE A 374 -8.85 3.83 4.89
N ASP A 375 -7.93 4.79 4.97
CA ASP A 375 -7.74 5.82 3.95
C ASP A 375 -7.23 5.20 2.63
N GLU A 376 -6.35 4.20 2.68
CA GLU A 376 -5.91 3.41 1.52
C GLU A 376 -7.07 2.63 0.88
N LEU A 377 -7.88 1.94 1.70
CA LEU A 377 -9.07 1.22 1.23
C LEU A 377 -10.12 2.18 0.65
N LYS A 378 -10.31 3.34 1.27
CA LYS A 378 -11.20 4.39 0.79
C LYS A 378 -10.73 4.92 -0.57
N ALA A 379 -9.44 5.23 -0.70
CA ALA A 379 -8.86 5.68 -1.97
C ALA A 379 -9.02 4.62 -3.07
N ALA A 380 -8.78 3.35 -2.76
CA ALA A 380 -8.99 2.24 -3.70
C ALA A 380 -10.46 2.12 -4.14
N LYS A 381 -11.42 2.33 -3.23
CA LYS A 381 -12.85 2.31 -3.52
C LYS A 381 -13.28 3.50 -4.41
N GLU A 382 -12.80 4.71 -4.11
CA GLU A 382 -13.09 5.91 -4.91
C GLU A 382 -12.52 5.79 -6.33
N GLN A 383 -11.33 5.20 -6.48
CA GLN A 383 -10.75 4.87 -7.77
C GLN A 383 -11.58 3.81 -8.54
N GLY A 384 -12.19 2.85 -7.85
CA GLY A 384 -13.10 1.87 -8.45
C GLY A 384 -14.42 2.49 -8.92
N GLN A 385 -15.02 3.37 -8.12
CA GLN A 385 -16.29 4.03 -8.46
C GLN A 385 -16.16 4.96 -9.67
N SER A 386 -15.07 5.73 -9.75
CA SER A 386 -14.82 6.60 -10.92
C SER A 386 -14.69 5.79 -12.21
N LYS A 387 -14.02 4.62 -12.20
CA LYS A 387 -13.97 3.72 -13.36
C LYS A 387 -15.35 3.26 -13.83
N ILE A 388 -16.24 2.89 -12.90
CA ILE A 388 -17.62 2.48 -13.25
C ILE A 388 -18.39 3.65 -13.85
N GLN A 389 -18.25 4.88 -13.33
CA GLN A 389 -18.88 6.06 -13.90
C GLN A 389 -18.43 6.35 -15.34
N TYR A 390 -17.12 6.22 -15.65
CA TYR A 390 -16.63 6.38 -17.02
C TYR A 390 -17.15 5.30 -17.97
N ILE A 391 -17.27 4.05 -17.52
CA ILE A 391 -17.86 2.96 -18.30
C ILE A 391 -19.33 3.25 -18.60
N LEU A 392 -20.11 3.70 -17.61
CA LEU A 392 -21.52 4.05 -17.78
C LEU A 392 -21.71 5.26 -18.73
N LEU A 393 -20.86 6.28 -18.63
CA LEU A 393 -20.84 7.42 -19.54
C LEU A 393 -20.52 6.98 -20.98
N GLY A 394 -19.50 6.13 -21.15
CA GLY A 394 -19.14 5.55 -22.45
C GLY A 394 -20.26 4.72 -23.06
N ALA A 395 -20.89 3.84 -22.27
CA ALA A 395 -22.02 3.03 -22.71
C ALA A 395 -23.22 3.90 -23.12
N SER A 396 -23.51 4.95 -22.34
CA SER A 396 -24.59 5.90 -22.66
C SER A 396 -24.34 6.62 -23.99
N LEU A 397 -23.10 7.02 -24.26
CA LEU A 397 -22.71 7.65 -25.53
C LEU A 397 -22.92 6.69 -26.71
N VAL A 398 -22.53 5.43 -26.56
CA VAL A 398 -22.71 4.40 -27.60
C VAL A 398 -24.21 4.17 -27.88
N ILE A 399 -25.04 4.08 -26.84
CA ILE A 399 -26.50 3.94 -26.98
C ILE A 399 -27.08 5.14 -27.74
N LEU A 400 -26.66 6.37 -27.42
CA LEU A 400 -27.11 7.57 -28.12
C LEU A 400 -26.74 7.56 -29.62
N VAL A 401 -25.52 7.12 -29.96
CA VAL A 401 -25.09 6.98 -31.36
C VAL A 401 -25.94 5.93 -32.09
N LEU A 402 -26.19 4.78 -31.47
CA LEU A 402 -27.02 3.72 -32.05
C LEU A 402 -28.47 4.20 -32.26
N LEU A 403 -29.05 4.90 -31.28
CA LEU A 403 -30.39 5.49 -31.39
C LEU A 403 -30.45 6.51 -32.54
N PHE A 404 -29.43 7.37 -32.68
CA PHE A 404 -29.34 8.32 -33.78
C PHE A 404 -29.30 7.63 -35.15
N LEU A 405 -28.50 6.57 -35.30
CA LEU A 405 -28.42 5.78 -36.53
C LEU A 405 -29.75 5.09 -36.85
N LEU A 406 -30.42 4.53 -35.85
CA LEU A 406 -31.75 3.91 -36.00
C LEU A 406 -32.80 4.93 -36.43
N LEU A 407 -32.83 6.11 -35.81
CA LEU A 407 -33.74 7.19 -36.19
C LEU A 407 -33.48 7.67 -37.62
N LYS A 408 -32.21 7.83 -38.01
CA LYS A 408 -31.82 8.20 -39.38
C LYS A 408 -32.27 7.13 -40.39
N PHE A 409 -32.07 5.86 -40.08
CA PHE A 409 -32.51 4.74 -40.92
C PHE A 409 -34.04 4.74 -41.08
N TYR A 410 -34.78 4.88 -39.99
CA TYR A 410 -36.25 4.91 -40.02
C TYR A 410 -36.80 6.09 -40.83
N ARG A 411 -36.24 7.29 -40.65
CA ARG A 411 -36.64 8.48 -41.43
C ARG A 411 -36.37 8.30 -42.93
N ASN A 412 -35.24 7.70 -43.30
CA ASN A 412 -34.91 7.42 -44.70
C ASN A 412 -35.87 6.40 -45.31
N LYS A 413 -36.23 5.34 -44.57
CA LYS A 413 -37.21 4.34 -45.02
C LYS A 413 -38.56 5.00 -45.32
N LYS A 414 -39.11 5.77 -44.36
CA LYS A 414 -40.41 6.44 -44.52
C LYS A 414 -40.45 7.42 -45.71
N ARG A 415 -39.35 8.14 -45.95
CA ARG A 415 -39.24 9.05 -47.12
C ARG A 415 -39.26 8.30 -48.45
N ASN A 416 -38.63 7.12 -48.52
CA ASN A 416 -38.60 6.33 -49.74
C ASN A 416 -39.97 5.66 -50.02
N GLU A 417 -40.68 5.22 -48.97
CA GLU A 417 -42.06 4.72 -49.09
C GLU A 417 -42.99 5.82 -49.63
N ALA A 418 -42.94 7.04 -49.09
CA ALA A 418 -43.76 8.14 -49.57
C ALA A 418 -43.51 8.49 -51.06
N LYS A 419 -42.25 8.41 -51.52
CA LYS A 419 -41.90 8.60 -52.93
C LYS A 419 -42.43 7.48 -53.83
N PHE A 420 -42.45 6.25 -53.32
CA PHE A 420 -42.97 5.09 -54.03
C PHE A 420 -44.49 5.17 -54.21
N GLU A 421 -45.22 5.51 -53.16
CA GLU A 421 -46.67 5.74 -53.25
C GLU A 421 -47.00 6.86 -54.24
N ALA A 422 -46.27 7.98 -54.20
CA ALA A 422 -46.45 9.08 -55.14
C ALA A 422 -46.16 8.66 -56.59
N LEU A 423 -45.16 7.81 -56.82
CA LEU A 423 -44.85 7.27 -58.13
C LEU A 423 -45.93 6.29 -58.62
N LEU A 424 -46.43 5.42 -57.75
CA LEU A 424 -47.54 4.50 -58.07
C LEU A 424 -48.81 5.24 -58.45
N ALA A 425 -49.20 6.25 -57.66
CA ALA A 425 -50.37 7.07 -57.95
C ALA A 425 -50.26 7.76 -59.32
N LYS A 426 -49.07 8.22 -59.70
CA LYS A 426 -48.82 8.78 -61.04
C LYS A 426 -49.00 7.74 -62.15
N ILE A 427 -48.51 6.52 -61.94
CA ILE A 427 -48.66 5.42 -62.91
C ILE A 427 -50.13 5.03 -63.08
N GLU A 428 -50.92 5.01 -62.00
CA GLU A 428 -52.34 4.64 -62.04
C GLU A 428 -53.24 5.74 -62.63
N ALA A 429 -52.86 7.02 -62.47
CA ALA A 429 -53.59 8.14 -63.05
C ALA A 429 -53.29 8.38 -64.54
N ALA A 430 -52.16 7.87 -65.06
CA ALA A 430 -51.76 8.05 -66.45
C ALA A 430 -52.61 7.17 -67.40
N GLN A 431 -53.32 7.80 -68.34
CA GLN A 431 -54.14 7.09 -69.34
C GLN A 431 -53.32 6.51 -70.50
N SER A 432 -52.06 6.93 -70.69
CA SER A 432 -51.09 6.32 -71.61
C SER A 432 -49.70 6.17 -70.95
N PRO A 433 -48.89 5.17 -71.33
CA PRO A 433 -47.56 4.92 -70.75
C PRO A 433 -46.52 6.04 -70.97
N GLU A 434 -46.77 6.95 -71.90
CA GLU A 434 -45.77 7.88 -72.43
C GLU A 434 -45.57 9.15 -71.57
N GLU A 435 -46.46 9.45 -70.61
CA GLU A 435 -46.45 10.70 -69.82
C GLU A 435 -46.11 10.54 -68.31
N ILE A 436 -45.60 9.38 -67.87
CA ILE A 436 -45.38 9.13 -66.43
C ILE A 436 -44.27 10.02 -65.85
N ILE A 437 -43.22 10.23 -66.64
CA ILE A 437 -42.12 11.14 -66.35
C ILE A 437 -41.87 11.98 -67.60
N ASP A 438 -42.05 13.29 -67.46
CA ASP A 438 -41.70 14.28 -68.45
C ASP A 438 -40.70 15.26 -67.82
N THR A 439 -39.40 15.05 -68.08
CA THR A 439 -38.36 15.97 -67.61
C THR A 439 -38.06 17.00 -68.70
N LYS A 440 -38.50 18.25 -68.49
CA LYS A 440 -38.00 19.38 -69.29
C LYS A 440 -36.55 19.64 -68.95
N ASP A 441 -35.74 19.97 -69.94
CA ASP A 441 -34.39 20.47 -69.65
C ASP A 441 -34.50 21.88 -69.06
N GLU A 442 -33.84 22.12 -67.91
CA GLU A 442 -33.99 23.39 -67.18
C GLU A 442 -33.40 24.60 -67.93
N ILE A 443 -32.62 24.43 -69.00
CA ILE A 443 -32.08 25.51 -69.86
C ILE A 443 -31.82 25.01 -71.28
N LEU A 444 -32.58 25.51 -72.28
CA LEU A 444 -32.27 25.34 -73.70
C LEU A 444 -32.24 26.74 -74.37
N GLU A 445 -31.04 27.27 -74.64
CA GLU A 445 -30.89 28.55 -75.35
C GLU A 445 -31.28 28.38 -76.84
N GLU A 446 -32.23 29.17 -77.32
CA GLU A 446 -32.56 29.28 -78.76
C GLU A 446 -31.39 29.89 -79.53
N LYS A 447 -30.54 29.06 -80.12
CA LYS A 447 -29.58 29.50 -81.15
C LYS A 447 -30.21 29.31 -82.53
N SER A 448 -30.61 30.43 -83.12
CA SER A 448 -31.09 30.56 -84.49
C SER A 448 -30.02 30.19 -85.53
N GLY A 449 -30.45 29.62 -86.65
CA GLY A 449 -29.59 29.35 -87.80
C GLY A 449 -30.14 28.22 -88.69
N GLN A 450 -30.92 28.58 -89.71
CA GLN A 450 -31.80 27.77 -90.58
C GLN A 450 -33.11 27.33 -89.96
N ASP A 451 -34.18 27.97 -90.44
CA ASP A 451 -35.59 27.64 -90.22
C ASP A 451 -35.84 26.24 -90.79
N VAL A 452 -36.24 25.30 -89.93
CA VAL A 452 -36.65 23.98 -90.40
C VAL A 452 -38.04 24.18 -90.99
N SER A 453 -38.21 24.00 -92.31
CA SER A 453 -39.52 24.19 -92.94
C SER A 453 -40.57 23.31 -92.26
N GLU A 454 -41.82 23.78 -92.21
CA GLU A 454 -42.89 23.04 -91.53
C GLU A 454 -43.10 21.64 -92.13
N GLU A 455 -42.78 21.45 -93.42
CA GLU A 455 -42.79 20.12 -94.05
C GLU A 455 -41.73 19.19 -93.43
N ILE A 456 -40.50 19.68 -93.23
CA ILE A 456 -39.41 18.88 -92.64
C ILE A 456 -39.67 18.63 -91.14
N LYS A 457 -40.24 19.61 -90.44
CA LYS A 457 -40.62 19.46 -89.02
C LYS A 457 -41.69 18.38 -88.86
N ASN A 458 -42.74 18.41 -89.69
CA ASN A 458 -43.80 17.40 -89.68
C ASN A 458 -43.26 16.01 -90.05
N GLN A 459 -42.36 15.93 -91.05
CA GLN A 459 -41.67 14.67 -91.37
C GLN A 459 -40.89 14.12 -90.17
N ILE A 460 -40.21 14.99 -89.41
CA ILE A 460 -39.44 14.58 -88.23
C ILE A 460 -40.35 14.11 -87.11
N LEU A 461 -41.43 14.84 -86.81
CA LEU A 461 -42.39 14.45 -85.77
C LEU A 461 -43.11 13.14 -86.11
N GLU A 462 -43.54 12.97 -87.36
CA GLU A 462 -44.15 11.71 -87.81
C GLU A 462 -43.13 10.56 -87.78
N GLY A 463 -41.88 10.83 -88.15
CA GLY A 463 -40.78 9.88 -88.09
C GLY A 463 -40.43 9.46 -86.65
N LEU A 464 -40.40 10.42 -85.72
CA LEU A 464 -40.21 10.16 -84.29
C LEU A 464 -41.34 9.30 -83.75
N LYS A 465 -42.60 9.67 -84.01
CA LYS A 465 -43.77 8.88 -83.60
C LYS A 465 -43.70 7.43 -84.12
N LYS A 466 -43.37 7.23 -85.40
CA LYS A 466 -43.19 5.89 -86.00
C LYS A 466 -42.05 5.10 -85.37
N LEU A 467 -41.01 5.75 -84.87
CA LEU A 467 -39.90 5.11 -84.17
C LEU A 467 -40.24 4.81 -82.71
N GLU A 468 -41.01 5.67 -82.05
CA GLU A 468 -41.58 5.45 -80.71
C GLU A 468 -42.53 4.25 -80.71
N GLU A 469 -43.47 4.19 -81.67
CA GLU A 469 -44.40 3.07 -81.86
C GLU A 469 -43.68 1.73 -82.13
N LYS A 470 -42.47 1.79 -82.68
CA LYS A 470 -41.60 0.61 -82.92
C LYS A 470 -40.61 0.36 -81.78
N GLU A 471 -40.72 1.11 -80.69
CA GLU A 471 -39.86 1.03 -79.51
C GLU A 471 -38.36 1.15 -79.83
N TYR A 472 -38.01 1.88 -80.90
CA TYR A 472 -36.62 1.99 -81.35
C TYR A 472 -35.72 2.63 -80.28
N TYR A 473 -36.30 3.44 -79.39
CA TYR A 473 -35.61 4.01 -78.24
C TYR A 473 -34.99 2.96 -77.31
N LEU A 474 -35.48 1.72 -77.26
CA LEU A 474 -34.91 0.62 -76.47
C LEU A 474 -33.62 0.03 -77.06
N GLN A 475 -33.28 0.36 -78.31
CA GLN A 475 -32.07 -0.16 -78.96
C GLN A 475 -30.81 0.57 -78.47
N THR A 476 -29.72 -0.16 -78.26
CA THR A 476 -28.42 0.41 -77.83
C THR A 476 -27.84 1.39 -78.86
N GLU A 477 -28.19 1.23 -80.12
CA GLU A 477 -27.77 2.10 -81.24
C GLU A 477 -28.70 3.30 -81.44
N CYS A 478 -29.72 3.50 -80.59
CA CYS A 478 -30.62 4.67 -80.66
C CYS A 478 -29.93 5.95 -80.18
N ASN A 479 -29.03 6.46 -81.01
CA ASN A 479 -28.39 7.77 -80.87
C ASN A 479 -28.94 8.75 -81.92
N SER A 480 -28.68 10.04 -81.72
CA SER A 480 -29.22 11.11 -82.57
C SER A 480 -28.87 10.93 -84.05
N TYR A 481 -27.67 10.43 -84.35
CA TYR A 481 -27.22 10.13 -85.71
C TYR A 481 -28.08 9.06 -86.38
N ASN A 482 -28.29 7.93 -85.71
CA ASN A 482 -29.06 6.81 -86.27
C ASN A 482 -30.56 7.13 -86.41
N VAL A 483 -31.12 7.89 -85.46
CA VAL A 483 -32.52 8.35 -85.56
C VAL A 483 -32.68 9.32 -86.73
N ALA A 484 -31.79 10.32 -86.86
CA ALA A 484 -31.84 11.26 -87.97
C ALA A 484 -31.75 10.53 -89.32
N LYS A 485 -30.83 9.57 -89.43
CA LYS A 485 -30.67 8.74 -90.64
C LYS A 485 -31.92 7.92 -90.97
N LYS A 486 -32.60 7.33 -89.98
CA LYS A 486 -33.82 6.53 -90.18
C LYS A 486 -35.02 7.38 -90.61
N ILE A 487 -35.12 8.60 -90.13
CA ILE A 487 -36.16 9.56 -90.50
C ILE A 487 -35.89 10.20 -91.88
N GLY A 488 -34.63 10.18 -92.33
CA GLY A 488 -34.20 10.85 -93.56
C GLY A 488 -33.89 12.33 -93.36
N THR A 489 -33.39 12.70 -92.17
CA THR A 489 -32.98 14.08 -91.81
C THR A 489 -31.53 14.13 -91.29
N ASN A 490 -31.06 15.29 -90.84
CA ASN A 490 -29.78 15.47 -90.16
C ASN A 490 -29.96 15.68 -88.64
N THR A 491 -28.90 15.43 -87.86
CA THR A 491 -28.93 15.52 -86.39
C THR A 491 -29.24 16.91 -85.85
N SER A 492 -28.90 17.96 -86.61
CA SER A 492 -29.19 19.35 -86.24
C SER A 492 -30.69 19.63 -86.30
N TYR A 493 -31.35 19.24 -87.41
CA TYR A 493 -32.78 19.42 -87.58
C TYR A 493 -33.57 18.55 -86.59
N LEU A 494 -33.16 17.31 -86.39
CA LEU A 494 -33.74 16.43 -85.37
C LEU A 494 -33.66 17.05 -83.96
N SER A 495 -32.48 17.53 -83.56
CA SER A 495 -32.29 18.12 -82.22
C SER A 495 -33.11 19.41 -82.05
N LYS A 496 -33.21 20.24 -83.09
CA LYS A 496 -34.05 21.45 -83.07
C LYS A 496 -35.52 21.14 -82.94
N VAL A 497 -36.03 20.16 -83.69
CA VAL A 497 -37.43 19.75 -83.61
C VAL A 497 -37.74 19.15 -82.24
N ILE A 498 -36.86 18.30 -81.68
CA ILE A 498 -37.09 17.75 -80.34
C ILE A 498 -37.05 18.85 -79.27
N ASN A 499 -36.09 19.77 -79.38
CA ASN A 499 -35.96 20.90 -78.46
C ASN A 499 -37.20 21.81 -78.52
N SER A 500 -37.61 22.26 -79.71
CA SER A 500 -38.76 23.15 -79.86
C SER A 500 -40.11 22.48 -79.55
N HIS A 501 -40.28 21.20 -79.87
CA HIS A 501 -41.56 20.50 -79.68
C HIS A 501 -41.72 19.89 -78.27
N TYR A 502 -40.66 19.26 -77.74
CA TYR A 502 -40.70 18.57 -76.44
C TYR A 502 -40.00 19.34 -75.31
N GLY A 503 -39.27 20.42 -75.61
CA GLY A 503 -38.51 21.18 -74.61
C GLY A 503 -37.30 20.41 -74.07
N LYS A 504 -36.72 19.50 -74.88
CA LYS A 504 -35.68 18.56 -74.45
C LYS A 504 -34.56 18.43 -75.48
N ASN A 505 -33.36 18.16 -75.00
CA ASN A 505 -32.30 17.60 -75.83
C ASN A 505 -32.61 16.12 -76.14
N PHE A 506 -32.00 15.62 -77.22
CA PHE A 506 -32.23 14.25 -77.70
C PHE A 506 -31.99 13.18 -76.61
N ASN A 507 -30.96 13.33 -75.78
CA ASN A 507 -30.63 12.34 -74.76
C ASN A 507 -31.67 12.34 -73.63
N THR A 508 -32.12 13.51 -73.17
CA THR A 508 -33.19 13.59 -72.15
C THR A 508 -34.47 12.96 -72.68
N TYR A 509 -34.86 13.31 -73.91
CA TYR A 509 -36.05 12.75 -74.57
C TYR A 509 -36.00 11.21 -74.68
N ILE A 510 -34.89 10.62 -75.14
CA ILE A 510 -34.76 9.15 -75.21
C ILE A 510 -34.72 8.50 -73.82
N ASN A 511 -34.07 9.14 -72.84
CA ASN A 511 -34.01 8.60 -71.47
C ASN A 511 -35.40 8.60 -70.81
N ASP A 512 -36.18 9.66 -70.96
CA ASP A 512 -37.55 9.72 -70.43
C ASP A 512 -38.40 8.56 -70.98
N LEU A 513 -38.34 8.33 -72.30
CA LEU A 513 -39.03 7.21 -72.95
C LEU A 513 -38.59 5.85 -72.36
N ARG A 514 -37.29 5.63 -72.20
CA ARG A 514 -36.74 4.40 -71.62
C ARG A 514 -37.14 4.18 -70.17
N ILE A 515 -37.10 5.23 -69.34
CA ILE A 515 -37.44 5.15 -67.93
C ILE A 515 -38.95 4.95 -67.76
N ASN A 516 -39.80 5.65 -68.53
CA ASN A 516 -41.25 5.43 -68.54
C ASN A 516 -41.59 3.98 -68.92
N TYR A 517 -40.98 3.49 -69.99
CA TYR A 517 -41.12 2.09 -70.39
C TYR A 517 -40.70 1.13 -69.28
N ALA A 518 -39.54 1.35 -68.66
CA ALA A 518 -39.04 0.49 -67.59
C ALA A 518 -39.98 0.48 -66.37
N ILE A 519 -40.50 1.64 -65.95
CA ILE A 519 -41.43 1.77 -64.82
C ILE A 519 -42.69 0.92 -65.04
N VAL A 520 -43.27 1.03 -66.24
CA VAL A 520 -44.50 0.32 -66.63
C VAL A 520 -44.23 -1.17 -66.79
N ARG A 521 -43.17 -1.54 -67.52
CA ARG A 521 -42.84 -2.95 -67.78
C ARG A 521 -42.46 -3.67 -66.49
N ILE A 522 -41.70 -3.05 -65.59
CA ILE A 522 -41.39 -3.64 -64.27
C ILE A 522 -42.68 -3.88 -63.44
N LYS A 523 -43.67 -2.98 -63.55
CA LYS A 523 -44.96 -3.14 -62.89
C LYS A 523 -45.76 -4.31 -63.49
N ASN A 524 -45.83 -4.40 -64.82
CA ASN A 524 -46.79 -5.28 -65.50
C ASN A 524 -46.23 -6.64 -65.92
N ASP A 525 -44.90 -6.79 -66.03
CA ASP A 525 -44.24 -8.01 -66.51
C ASP A 525 -43.46 -8.68 -65.37
N VAL A 526 -43.99 -9.81 -64.88
CA VAL A 526 -43.41 -10.59 -63.78
C VAL A 526 -42.04 -11.17 -64.15
N LEU A 527 -41.86 -11.60 -65.40
CA LEU A 527 -40.59 -12.17 -65.86
C LEU A 527 -39.53 -11.08 -65.95
N PHE A 528 -39.86 -9.94 -66.56
CA PHE A 528 -38.96 -8.78 -66.63
C PHE A 528 -38.56 -8.27 -65.24
N ARG A 529 -39.49 -8.28 -64.28
CA ARG A 529 -39.23 -7.92 -62.87
C ARG A 529 -38.26 -8.87 -62.15
N SER A 530 -38.05 -10.07 -62.67
CA SER A 530 -37.11 -11.05 -62.11
C SER A 530 -35.67 -10.84 -62.57
N TYR A 531 -35.45 -10.03 -63.62
CA TYR A 531 -34.14 -9.80 -64.21
C TYR A 531 -33.22 -9.03 -63.26
N SER A 532 -31.91 -9.23 -63.45
CA SER A 532 -30.90 -8.43 -62.75
C SER A 532 -31.00 -6.96 -63.18
N ILE A 533 -30.55 -6.01 -62.34
CA ILE A 533 -30.55 -4.58 -62.72
C ILE A 533 -29.75 -4.33 -63.99
N GLN A 534 -28.66 -5.08 -64.19
CA GLN A 534 -27.85 -5.02 -65.41
C GLN A 534 -28.65 -5.49 -66.64
N SER A 535 -29.35 -6.63 -66.52
CA SER A 535 -30.17 -7.17 -67.61
C SER A 535 -31.35 -6.25 -67.96
N ILE A 536 -32.01 -5.65 -66.96
CA ILE A 536 -33.06 -4.63 -67.19
C ILE A 536 -32.47 -3.42 -67.92
N ALA A 537 -31.29 -2.95 -67.52
CA ALA A 537 -30.62 -1.84 -68.16
C ALA A 537 -30.31 -2.12 -69.64
N GLU A 538 -29.81 -3.31 -69.95
CA GLU A 538 -29.49 -3.76 -71.32
C GLU A 538 -30.76 -3.83 -72.19
N GLU A 539 -31.84 -4.43 -71.67
CA GLU A 539 -33.12 -4.60 -72.36
C GLU A 539 -33.82 -3.28 -72.74
N ILE A 540 -33.56 -2.21 -71.97
CA ILE A 540 -34.12 -0.86 -72.27
C ILE A 540 -33.09 0.06 -72.93
N GLY A 541 -31.96 -0.49 -73.39
CA GLY A 541 -30.99 0.22 -74.23
C GLY A 541 -29.88 0.99 -73.51
N TYR A 542 -29.68 0.76 -72.20
CA TYR A 542 -28.51 1.25 -71.47
C TYR A 542 -27.34 0.26 -71.57
N LYS A 543 -26.11 0.79 -71.61
CA LYS A 543 -24.88 -0.02 -71.64
C LYS A 543 -24.43 -0.52 -70.25
N SER A 544 -24.95 0.06 -69.17
CA SER A 544 -24.58 -0.33 -67.80
C SER A 544 -25.71 -0.07 -66.79
N ALA A 545 -25.77 -0.93 -65.76
CA ALA A 545 -26.65 -0.79 -64.60
C ALA A 545 -26.49 0.57 -63.90
N ASP A 546 -25.28 1.11 -63.83
CA ASP A 546 -25.00 2.40 -63.19
C ASP A 546 -25.67 3.55 -63.93
N SER A 547 -25.62 3.55 -65.26
CA SER A 547 -26.27 4.56 -66.09
C SER A 547 -27.78 4.52 -65.87
N PHE A 548 -28.37 3.33 -66.00
CA PHE A 548 -29.80 3.13 -65.73
C PHE A 548 -30.17 3.57 -64.30
N THR A 549 -29.43 3.12 -63.29
CA THR A 549 -29.71 3.44 -61.88
C THR A 549 -29.64 4.94 -61.63
N LYS A 550 -28.68 5.64 -62.24
CA LYS A 550 -28.53 7.09 -62.12
C LYS A 550 -29.74 7.82 -62.72
N TYR A 551 -30.14 7.50 -63.95
CA TYR A 551 -31.28 8.15 -64.61
C TYR A 551 -32.60 7.77 -63.93
N PHE A 552 -32.84 6.49 -63.66
CA PHE A 552 -34.02 6.03 -62.93
C PHE A 552 -34.16 6.74 -61.58
N LYS A 553 -33.07 6.89 -60.81
CA LYS A 553 -33.10 7.62 -59.53
C LYS A 553 -33.27 9.12 -59.68
N LYS A 554 -32.67 9.72 -60.71
CA LYS A 554 -32.85 11.15 -61.01
C LYS A 554 -34.34 11.43 -61.29
N ASP A 555 -34.96 10.57 -62.07
CA ASP A 555 -36.28 10.80 -62.63
C ASP A 555 -37.40 10.36 -61.67
N THR A 556 -37.21 9.24 -60.96
CA THR A 556 -38.21 8.72 -59.98
C THR A 556 -37.94 9.13 -58.53
N GLY A 557 -36.73 9.59 -58.22
CA GLY A 557 -36.28 9.80 -56.85
C GLY A 557 -36.00 8.51 -56.04
N LEU A 558 -36.08 7.33 -56.67
CA LEU A 558 -35.93 6.00 -56.07
C LEU A 558 -34.82 5.19 -56.75
N ASN A 559 -34.16 4.29 -56.02
CA ASN A 559 -33.29 3.31 -56.67
C ASN A 559 -34.16 2.23 -57.36
N PRO A 560 -33.76 1.71 -58.54
CA PRO A 560 -34.49 0.64 -59.24
C PRO A 560 -34.73 -0.59 -58.35
N SER A 561 -33.74 -0.98 -57.54
CA SER A 561 -33.87 -2.11 -56.61
C SER A 561 -34.94 -1.90 -55.54
N PHE A 562 -35.11 -0.66 -55.05
CA PHE A 562 -36.18 -0.32 -54.12
C PHE A 562 -37.53 -0.39 -54.81
N TYR A 563 -37.66 0.17 -56.03
CA TYR A 563 -38.89 0.12 -56.80
C TYR A 563 -39.31 -1.33 -57.10
N ILE A 564 -38.42 -2.14 -57.69
CA ILE A 564 -38.69 -3.56 -58.01
C ILE A 564 -39.11 -4.35 -56.77
N LYS A 565 -38.42 -4.16 -55.64
CA LYS A 565 -38.76 -4.87 -54.39
C LYS A 565 -40.15 -4.51 -53.88
N ASN A 566 -40.52 -3.23 -53.89
CA ASN A 566 -41.84 -2.82 -53.40
C ASN A 566 -42.96 -3.23 -54.38
N ILE A 567 -42.71 -3.19 -55.69
CA ILE A 567 -43.63 -3.74 -56.69
C ILE A 567 -43.86 -5.25 -56.45
N LYS A 568 -42.81 -6.04 -56.14
CA LYS A 568 -42.95 -7.47 -55.77
C LYS A 568 -43.77 -7.71 -54.49
N ASN A 569 -43.88 -6.71 -53.62
CA ASN A 569 -44.63 -6.86 -52.37
C ASN A 569 -46.12 -6.54 -52.52
N ILE A 570 -46.52 -5.85 -53.60
CA ILE A 570 -47.91 -5.44 -53.85
C ILE A 570 -48.57 -6.19 -55.02
N ALA A 571 -47.77 -6.86 -55.86
CA ALA A 571 -48.21 -7.66 -57.00
C ALA A 571 -47.75 -9.10 -56.80
#